data_AF-A0A938R431-F1
#
_entry.id   AF-A0A938R431-F1
#
_cell.length_a   1.000
_cell.length_b   1.000
_cell.length_c   1.000
_cell.angle_alpha   90.00
_cell.angle_beta   90.00
_cell.angle_gamma   90.00
#
_symmetry.space_group_name_H-M   'P 1'
#
loop_
_entity.id
_entity.type
_entity.pdbx_description
1 polymer ?
#
loop_
_entity_poly.entity_id
_entity_poly.type
_entity_poly.pdbx_seq_one_letter_code
_entity_poly.pdbx_strand_id
1 'polypeptide(L)' 'MLGARRVVNNLWEVADAPAVEYMVTFYTHLKAGKPRAEALRLARQQLKSKYPNPYFWAAFILHGEG' A
#
# COMPACT_ATOMS: atom_id res chain seq x y z
N MET A 1 34.69 -3.26 16.15
CA MET A 1 33.52 -2.51 15.60
C MET A 1 32.69 -3.50 14.81
N LEU A 2 31.60 -4.01 15.39
CA LEU A 2 30.89 -5.19 14.89
C LEU A 2 29.66 -4.79 14.07
N GLY A 3 29.61 -5.29 12.83
CA GLY A 3 28.43 -5.90 12.23
C GLY A 3 27.26 -4.97 11.92
N ALA A 4 27.24 -4.41 10.70
CA ALA A 4 26.02 -3.93 10.08
C ALA A 4 25.07 -5.12 9.80
N ARG A 5 24.36 -5.58 10.82
CA ARG A 5 23.24 -6.51 10.68
C ARG A 5 22.09 -5.69 10.13
N ARG A 6 21.87 -5.77 8.81
CA ARG A 6 20.64 -5.30 8.17
C ARG A 6 19.51 -6.12 8.79
N VAL A 7 18.89 -5.56 9.81
CA VAL A 7 17.70 -6.09 10.45
C VAL A 7 16.57 -5.95 9.42
N VAL A 8 16.20 -7.03 8.74
CA VAL A 8 14.88 -7.13 8.05
C VAL A 8 13.84 -7.35 9.14
N ASN A 9 13.64 -6.36 10.01
CA ASN A 9 12.69 -6.46 11.12
C ASN A 9 11.84 -5.21 11.32
N ASN A 10 11.96 -4.19 10.46
CA ASN A 10 10.93 -3.14 10.33
C ASN A 10 11.18 -2.29 9.07
N LEU A 11 10.92 -2.81 7.88
CA LEU A 11 10.81 -1.96 6.68
C LEU A 11 9.34 -1.63 6.35
N TRP A 12 8.41 -2.33 6.99
CA TRP A 12 6.99 -2.04 7.06
C TRP A 12 6.53 -2.47 8.44
N GLU A 13 6.27 -1.51 9.32
CA GLU A 13 5.60 -1.74 10.60
C GLU A 13 4.30 -2.46 10.30
N VAL A 14 4.05 -3.58 11.00
CA VAL A 14 2.95 -4.53 10.78
C VAL A 14 1.76 -3.85 10.11
N ALA A 15 1.73 -3.93 8.78
CA ALA A 15 0.77 -3.15 8.01
C ALA A 15 -0.62 -3.70 8.34
N ASP A 16 -1.54 -2.82 8.77
CA ASP A 16 -2.90 -3.22 9.06
C ASP A 16 -3.48 -4.01 7.88
N ALA A 17 -4.40 -4.95 8.14
CA ALA A 17 -4.99 -5.78 7.08
C ALA A 17 -5.45 -4.99 5.83
N PRO A 18 -6.04 -3.78 5.95
CA PRO A 18 -6.39 -2.93 4.82
C PRO A 18 -5.17 -2.42 4.01
N ALA A 19 -4.04 -2.17 4.67
CA ALA A 19 -2.80 -1.74 4.03
C ALA A 19 -2.15 -2.86 3.22
N VAL A 20 -2.16 -4.08 3.76
CA VAL A 20 -1.71 -5.27 3.02
C VAL A 20 -2.59 -5.48 1.79
N GLU A 21 -3.91 -5.39 1.93
CA GLU A 21 -4.85 -5.54 0.83
C GLU A 21 -4.68 -4.46 -0.25
N TYR A 22 -4.44 -3.22 0.15
CA TYR A 22 -4.12 -2.13 -0.76
C TYR A 22 -2.88 -2.44 -1.61
N MET A 23 -1.79 -2.85 -0.96
CA MET A 23 -0.53 -3.16 -1.65
C MET A 23 -0.64 -4.38 -2.56
N VAL A 24 -1.34 -5.44 -2.11
CA VAL A 24 -1.62 -6.62 -2.94
C VAL A 24 -2.40 -6.23 -4.19
N THR A 25 -3.44 -5.41 -4.04
CA THR A 25 -4.27 -4.94 -5.17
C THR A 25 -3.47 -4.07 -6.13
N PHE A 26 -2.66 -3.15 -5.59
CA PHE A 26 -1.78 -2.29 -6.37
C PHE A 26 -0.79 -3.09 -7.22
N TYR A 27 -0.05 -4.03 -6.61
CA TYR A 27 0.90 -4.86 -7.34
C TYR A 27 0.23 -5.80 -8.34
N THR A 28 -0.99 -6.26 -8.04
CA THR A 28 -1.79 -7.06 -8.99
C THR A 28 -2.08 -6.25 -10.27
N HIS A 29 -2.47 -4.98 -10.13
CA HIS A 29 -2.71 -4.09 -11.26
C HIS A 29 -1.43 -3.69 -12.01
N LEU A 30 -0.32 -3.47 -11.31
CA LEU A 30 0.98 -3.25 -11.94
C LEU A 30 1.43 -4.46 -12.76
N LYS A 31 1.29 -5.67 -12.20
CA LYS A 31 1.63 -6.91 -12.91
C LYS A 31 0.74 -7.14 -14.12
N ALA A 32 -0.50 -6.64 -14.09
CA ALA A 32 -1.42 -6.63 -15.23
C ALA A 32 -1.09 -5.58 -16.30
N GLY A 33 0.03 -4.85 -16.17
CA GLY A 33 0.49 -3.86 -17.16
C GLY A 33 -0.20 -2.50 -17.06
N LYS A 34 -0.97 -2.24 -15.98
CA LYS A 34 -1.60 -0.92 -15.80
C LYS A 34 -0.55 0.13 -15.42
N PRO A 35 -0.70 1.38 -15.89
CA PRO A 35 0.12 2.49 -15.44
C PRO A 35 0.05 2.64 -13.92
N ARG A 36 1.15 3.08 -13.30
CA ARG A 36 1.26 3.22 -11.83
C ARG A 36 0.12 4.05 -11.23
N ALA A 37 -0.21 5.18 -11.86
CA ALA A 37 -1.30 6.05 -11.43
C ALA A 37 -2.67 5.33 -11.45
N GLU A 38 -2.93 4.55 -12.51
CA GLU A 38 -4.17 3.80 -12.63
C GLU A 38 -4.24 2.63 -11.64
N ALA A 39 -3.12 1.94 -11.40
CA ALA A 39 -3.03 0.88 -10.40
C ALA A 39 -3.29 1.41 -8.98
N LEU A 40 -2.75 2.59 -8.62
CA LEU A 40 -3.01 3.25 -7.33
C LEU A 40 -4.49 3.66 -7.19
N ARG A 41 -5.07 4.23 -8.26
CA ARG A 41 -6.47 4.66 -8.28
C ARG A 41 -7.41 3.47 -8.06
N LEU A 42 -7.17 2.35 -8.75
CA LEU A 42 -7.97 1.14 -8.64
C LEU A 42 -7.86 0.49 -7.25
N ALA A 43 -6.64 0.36 -6.73
CA ALA A 43 -6.41 -0.17 -5.38
C ALA A 43 -7.14 0.67 -4.31
N ARG A 44 -7.13 2.00 -4.45
CA ARG A 44 -7.85 2.91 -3.56
C ARG A 44 -9.36 2.76 -3.67
N GLN A 45 -9.89 2.67 -4.89
CA GLN A 45 -11.32 2.50 -5.11
C GLN A 45 -11.83 1.21 -4.48
N GLN A 46 -11.07 0.12 -4.65
CA GLN A 46 -11.40 -1.18 -4.06
C GLN A 46 -11.35 -1.12 -2.51
N LEU A 47 -10.35 -0.45 -1.95
CA LEU A 47 -10.25 -0.28 -0.49
C LEU A 47 -11.38 0.59 0.07
N LYS A 48 -11.75 1.68 -0.62
CA LYS A 48 -12.85 2.57 -0.23
C LYS A 48 -14.20 1.86 -0.27
N SER A 49 -14.42 0.98 -1.24
CA SER A 49 -15.62 0.15 -1.33
C SER A 49 -15.72 -0.86 -0.19
N LYS A 50 -14.59 -1.39 0.27
CA LYS A 50 -14.55 -2.41 1.33
C LYS A 50 -14.52 -1.82 2.73
N TYR A 51 -13.88 -0.68 2.90
CA TYR A 51 -13.72 0.04 4.16
C TYR A 51 -14.26 1.47 4.01
N PRO A 52 -15.54 1.72 4.31
CA PRO A 52 -16.13 3.05 4.16
C PRO A 52 -15.55 4.08 5.15
N ASN A 53 -14.98 3.63 6.28
CA ASN A 53 -14.32 4.51 7.24
C ASN A 53 -13.04 5.12 6.62
N PRO A 54 -12.94 6.46 6.55
CA PRO A 54 -11.78 7.17 6.01
C PRO A 54 -10.44 6.78 6.64
N TYR A 55 -10.44 6.33 7.90
CA TYR A 55 -9.23 5.89 8.60
C TYR A 55 -8.40 4.88 7.78
N PHE A 56 -9.05 3.97 7.05
CA PHE A 56 -8.38 2.88 6.35
C PHE A 56 -7.84 3.24 4.95
N TRP A 57 -8.37 4.28 4.29
CA TRP A 57 -7.97 4.63 2.92
C TRP A 57 -7.40 6.05 2.78
N ALA A 58 -7.64 6.94 3.75
CA ALA A 58 -7.11 8.30 3.72
C ALA A 58 -5.57 8.32 3.82
N ALA A 59 -4.96 7.37 4.52
CA ALA A 59 -3.50 7.24 4.62
C ALA A 59 -2.82 7.03 3.25
N PHE A 60 -3.47 6.32 2.33
CA PHE A 60 -2.95 6.08 0.98
C PHE A 60 -3.14 7.26 0.02
N ILE A 61 -3.84 8.33 0.45
CA ILE A 61 -3.92 9.60 -0.28
C ILE A 61 -2.62 10.39 -0.06
N LEU A 62 -2.14 10.42 1.19
CA LEU A 62 -0.98 11.21 1.58
C LEU A 62 0.34 10.68 0.97
N HIS A 63 0.46 9.37 0.75
CA HIS A 63 1.67 8.77 0.16
C HIS A 63 1.79 8.94 -1.36
N GLY A 64 0.86 9.62 -2.03
CA GLY A 64 0.80 9.73 -3.50
C GLY A 64 0.82 11.16 -4.06
N GLU A 65 0.89 12.19 -3.23
CA GLU A 65 1.04 13.58 -3.67
C GLU A 65 2.44 14.09 -3.31
N GLY A 66 3.31 14.13 -4.33
CA GLY A 66 4.72 14.51 -4.30
C GLY A 66 5.47 13.96 -5.49
#